data_AF-A0A816DXR4-F1
#
_entry.id   AF-A0A816DXR4-F1
#
_cell.length_a   1.000
_cell.length_b   1.000
_cell.length_c   1.000
_cell.angle_alpha   90.00
_cell.angle_beta   90.00
_cell.angle_gamma   90.00
#
_symmetry.space_group_name_H-M   'P 1'
#
loop_
_entity.id
_entity.type
_entity.pdbx_description
1 polymer ?
#
loop_
_entity_poly.entity_id
_entity_poly.type
_entity_poly.pdbx_seq_one_letter_code
_entity_poly.pdbx_strand_id
1 'polypeptide(L)'
;MKGDSFRKVGVVYAVECKGCGKVYVGQTGLSVEARMEKHVENLEKREVHSTLVDHVRTLKHTVNCDEPNVFTFEKHERKRKIKETLLTKKLHALAFNEISFKTLLFGMKEEEEEYPAFRLPFSIG
;
A
#
# COMPACT_ATOMS: atom_id res chain seq x y z
N MET A 1 1.79 -18.12 -21.13
CA MET A 1 2.91 -17.16 -21.19
C MET A 1 2.48 -15.91 -20.43
N LYS A 2 3.14 -15.54 -19.34
CA LYS A 2 2.82 -14.31 -18.59
C LYS A 2 3.21 -13.09 -19.45
N GLY A 3 2.35 -12.08 -19.55
CA GLY A 3 2.52 -10.95 -20.47
C GLY A 3 3.70 -10.01 -20.13
N ASP A 4 4.08 -9.14 -21.07
CA ASP A 4 5.22 -8.21 -20.95
C ASP A 4 5.18 -7.27 -19.72
N SER A 5 4.02 -7.11 -19.10
CA SER A 5 3.84 -6.36 -17.84
C SER A 5 4.57 -6.99 -16.65
N PHE A 6 4.80 -8.30 -16.64
CA PHE A 6 5.38 -9.02 -15.51
C PHE A 6 6.85 -8.70 -15.25
N ARG A 7 7.61 -8.37 -16.29
CA ARG A 7 9.03 -8.04 -16.21
C ARG A 7 9.29 -6.57 -15.86
N LYS A 8 8.24 -5.74 -15.78
CA LYS A 8 8.38 -4.31 -15.50
C LYS A 8 8.71 -4.08 -14.03
N VAL A 9 9.67 -3.19 -13.80
CA VAL A 9 10.15 -2.76 -12.49
C VAL A 9 9.55 -1.39 -12.17
N GLY A 10 9.44 -1.01 -10.89
CA GLY A 10 9.05 0.36 -10.55
C GLY A 10 7.59 0.66 -10.89
N VAL A 11 6.67 -0.26 -10.60
CA VAL A 11 5.26 -0.12 -10.95
C VAL A 11 4.37 0.01 -9.70
N VAL A 12 3.20 0.60 -9.92
CA VAL A 12 2.05 0.56 -9.01
C VAL A 12 1.04 -0.40 -9.61
N TYR A 13 0.56 -1.34 -8.79
CA TYR A 13 -0.33 -2.41 -9.20
C TYR A 13 -1.50 -2.55 -8.22
N ALA A 14 -2.54 -3.27 -8.63
CA ALA A 14 -3.55 -3.80 -7.73
C ALA A 14 -3.75 -5.30 -7.90
N VAL A 15 -4.08 -5.97 -6.81
CA VAL A 15 -4.40 -7.40 -6.74
C VAL A 15 -5.84 -7.54 -6.27
N GLU A 16 -6.64 -8.29 -7.02
CA GLU A 16 -8.04 -8.52 -6.70
C GLU A 16 -8.20 -9.67 -5.71
N CYS A 17 -9.08 -9.48 -4.72
CA CYS A 17 -9.53 -10.52 -3.82
C CYS A 17 -10.74 -11.24 -4.42
N LYS A 18 -10.59 -12.54 -4.67
CA LYS A 18 -11.67 -13.39 -5.22
C LYS A 18 -12.79 -13.68 -4.20
N GLY A 19 -12.53 -13.47 -2.91
CA GLY A 19 -13.52 -13.72 -1.85
C GLY A 19 -14.50 -12.59 -1.61
N CYS A 20 -14.13 -11.33 -1.89
CA CYS A 20 -14.98 -10.17 -1.61
C CYS A 20 -14.99 -9.07 -2.66
N GLY A 21 -14.28 -9.25 -3.79
CA GLY A 21 -14.20 -8.25 -4.87
C GLY A 21 -13.44 -6.98 -4.50
N LYS A 22 -12.85 -6.91 -3.29
CA LYS A 22 -11.98 -5.80 -2.89
C LYS A 22 -10.59 -5.94 -3.51
N VAL A 23 -9.84 -4.84 -3.54
CA VAL A 23 -8.51 -4.78 -4.16
C VAL A 23 -7.43 -4.36 -3.17
N TYR A 24 -6.26 -4.97 -3.28
CA TYR A 24 -5.04 -4.50 -2.64
C TYR A 24 -4.29 -3.62 -3.61
N VAL A 25 -4.00 -2.38 -3.24
CA VAL A 25 -3.12 -1.50 -4.04
C VAL A 25 -1.73 -1.52 -3.44
N GLY A 26 -0.71 -1.74 -4.27
CA GLY A 26 0.68 -1.76 -3.82
C GLY A 26 1.63 -1.21 -4.87
N GLN A 27 2.88 -0.97 -4.47
CA GLN A 27 3.97 -0.64 -5.37
C GLN A 27 5.13 -1.63 -5.24
N THR A 28 5.96 -1.70 -6.28
CA THR A 28 7.21 -2.46 -6.25
C THR A 28 8.32 -1.72 -6.97
N GLY A 29 9.51 -1.73 -6.36
CA GLY A 29 10.77 -1.34 -7.00
C GLY A 29 11.50 -2.50 -7.66
N LEU A 30 10.96 -3.73 -7.58
CA LEU A 30 11.42 -4.94 -8.27
C LEU A 30 10.47 -5.26 -9.43
N SER A 31 10.71 -6.35 -10.16
CA SER A 31 9.75 -6.85 -11.14
C SER A 31 8.41 -7.20 -10.48
N VAL A 32 7.33 -7.07 -11.25
CA VAL A 32 6.00 -7.52 -10.81
C VAL A 32 6.03 -9.00 -10.46
N GLU A 33 6.69 -9.81 -11.29
CA GLU A 33 6.89 -11.25 -11.07
C GLU A 33 7.47 -11.55 -9.69
N ALA A 34 8.65 -10.99 -9.38
CA ALA A 34 9.32 -11.22 -8.10
C ALA A 34 8.47 -10.73 -6.91
N ARG A 35 7.72 -9.64 -7.09
CA ARG A 35 6.81 -9.15 -6.05
C ARG A 35 5.63 -10.10 -5.82
N MET A 36 5.05 -10.65 -6.88
CA MET A 36 3.94 -11.61 -6.77
C MET A 36 4.41 -12.92 -6.15
N GLU A 37 5.58 -13.44 -6.55
CA GLU A 37 6.21 -14.60 -5.93
C GLU A 37 6.41 -14.40 -4.43
N LYS A 38 6.90 -13.22 -4.02
CA LYS A 38 7.08 -12.91 -2.61
C LYS A 38 5.75 -12.86 -1.84
N HIS A 39 4.69 -12.34 -2.46
CA HIS A 39 3.36 -12.36 -1.85
C HIS A 39 2.84 -13.79 -1.68
N VAL A 40 2.99 -14.64 -2.71
CA VAL A 40 2.61 -16.07 -2.64
C VAL A 40 3.39 -16.78 -1.54
N GLU A 41 4.70 -16.61 -1.48
CA GLU A 41 5.55 -17.18 -0.43
C GLU A 41 5.10 -16.73 0.98
N ASN A 42 4.83 -15.42 1.17
CA ASN A 42 4.36 -14.90 2.46
C ASN A 42 2.98 -15.45 2.83
N LEU A 43 2.10 -15.66 1.84
CA LEU A 43 0.78 -16.27 2.04
C LEU A 43 0.90 -17.73 2.47
N GLU A 44 1.79 -18.50 1.85
CA GLU A 44 2.07 -19.90 2.20
C GLU A 44 2.66 -20.00 3.62
N LYS A 45 3.64 -19.15 3.94
CA LYS A 45 4.28 -19.09 5.26
C LYS A 45 3.39 -18.48 6.35
N ARG A 46 2.27 -17.83 5.96
CA ARG A 46 1.37 -17.07 6.85
C ARG A 46 2.09 -15.95 7.64
N GLU A 47 3.16 -15.43 7.08
CA GLU A 47 3.95 -14.34 7.66
C GLU A 47 3.27 -13.00 7.40
N VAL A 48 2.85 -12.32 8.47
CA VAL A 48 2.08 -11.07 8.39
C VAL A 48 3.02 -9.88 8.14
N HIS A 49 3.56 -9.81 6.92
CA HIS A 49 4.39 -8.69 6.48
C HIS A 49 3.62 -7.68 5.63
N SER A 50 2.35 -7.95 5.31
CA SER A 50 1.52 -7.04 4.52
C SER A 50 0.03 -7.16 4.87
N THR A 51 -0.71 -6.09 4.62
CA THR A 51 -2.18 -6.07 4.74
C THR A 51 -2.86 -7.05 3.79
N LEU A 52 -2.22 -7.41 2.66
CA LEU A 52 -2.68 -8.46 1.76
C LEU A 52 -2.71 -9.83 2.46
N VAL A 53 -1.61 -10.21 3.12
CA VAL A 53 -1.52 -11.49 3.83
C VAL A 53 -2.50 -11.51 5.00
N ASP A 54 -2.61 -10.41 5.74
CA ASP A 54 -3.54 -10.33 6.86
C ASP A 54 -4.99 -10.46 6.41
N HIS A 55 -5.37 -9.79 5.31
CA HIS A 55 -6.71 -9.92 4.71
C HIS A 55 -7.04 -11.36 4.31
N VAL A 56 -6.14 -12.01 3.58
CA VAL A 56 -6.32 -13.39 3.13
C VAL A 56 -6.46 -14.34 4.32
N ARG A 57 -5.61 -14.19 5.34
CA ARG A 57 -5.61 -15.05 6.52
C ARG A 57 -6.86 -14.87 7.39
N THR A 58 -7.22 -13.63 7.69
CA THR A 58 -8.32 -13.29 8.61
C THR A 58 -9.68 -13.64 8.00
N LEU A 59 -9.86 -13.34 6.72
CA LEU A 59 -11.12 -13.59 6.01
C LEU A 59 -11.16 -14.93 5.29
N LYS A 60 -10.06 -15.70 5.30
CA LYS A 60 -9.91 -16.97 4.57
C LYS A 60 -10.23 -16.83 3.07
N HIS A 61 -9.89 -15.69 2.50
CA HIS A 61 -10.10 -15.40 1.08
C HIS A 61 -8.92 -15.84 0.23
N THR A 62 -9.07 -15.76 -1.09
CA THR A 62 -7.98 -15.94 -2.04
C THR A 62 -7.80 -14.68 -2.87
N VAL A 63 -6.58 -14.47 -3.37
CA VAL A 63 -6.20 -13.29 -4.17
C VAL A 63 -5.64 -13.73 -5.51
N ASN A 64 -5.82 -12.91 -6.55
CA ASN A 64 -5.31 -13.19 -7.89
C ASN A 64 -3.90 -12.62 -8.11
N CYS A 65 -2.87 -13.36 -7.70
CA CYS A 65 -1.46 -12.98 -7.92
C CYS A 65 -0.94 -13.31 -9.32
N ASP A 66 -1.67 -14.13 -10.10
CA ASP A 66 -1.23 -14.57 -11.43
C ASP A 66 -1.40 -13.50 -12.50
N GLU A 67 -2.32 -12.55 -12.29
CA GLU A 67 -2.62 -11.47 -13.21
C GLU A 67 -2.92 -10.17 -12.44
N PRO A 68 -1.89 -9.53 -11.85
CA PRO A 68 -2.06 -8.25 -11.17
C PRO A 68 -2.31 -7.14 -12.19
N ASN A 69 -3.23 -6.24 -11.84
CA ASN A 69 -3.54 -5.06 -12.65
C ASN A 69 -2.43 -4.02 -12.49
N VAL A 70 -1.62 -3.77 -13.52
CA VAL A 70 -0.57 -2.75 -13.51
C VAL A 70 -1.13 -1.42 -14.00
N PHE A 71 -1.11 -0.38 -13.14
CA PHE A 71 -1.72 0.92 -13.44
C PHE A 71 -0.74 1.94 -14.00
N THR A 72 0.46 2.03 -13.42
CA THR A 72 1.43 3.04 -13.80
C THR A 72 2.84 2.59 -13.47
N PHE A 73 3.79 3.12 -14.23
CA PHE A 73 5.22 3.06 -13.94
C PHE A 73 5.70 4.36 -13.26
N GLU A 74 6.68 4.23 -12.38
CA GLU A 74 7.41 5.33 -11.76
C GLU A 74 8.75 4.84 -11.21
N LYS A 75 9.85 5.31 -11.79
CA LYS A 75 11.20 4.91 -11.38
C LYS A 75 11.54 5.38 -9.97
N HIS A 76 11.12 6.59 -9.59
CA HIS A 76 11.50 7.17 -8.30
C HIS A 76 10.58 6.66 -7.18
N GLU A 77 11.14 6.03 -6.16
CA GLU A 77 10.38 5.44 -5.07
C GLU A 77 9.43 6.44 -4.40
N ARG A 78 9.90 7.65 -4.08
CA ARG A 78 9.06 8.68 -3.44
C ARG A 78 7.84 9.04 -4.29
N LYS A 79 8.05 9.26 -5.60
CA LYS A 79 6.95 9.54 -6.54
C LYS A 79 6.03 8.33 -6.69
N ARG A 80 6.59 7.12 -6.66
CA ARG A 80 5.84 5.88 -6.77
C ARG A 80 4.93 5.65 -5.56
N LYS A 81 5.40 5.93 -4.34
CA LYS A 81 4.57 5.94 -3.12
C LYS A 81 3.45 6.97 -3.19
N ILE A 82 3.70 8.16 -3.75
CA ILE A 82 2.64 9.15 -3.97
C ILE A 82 1.58 8.60 -4.94
N LYS A 83 2.00 7.98 -6.06
CA LYS A 83 1.06 7.37 -7.02
C LYS A 83 0.26 6.21 -6.41
N GLU A 84 0.88 5.36 -5.61
CA GLU A 84 0.21 4.30 -4.84
C GLU A 84 -0.88 4.90 -3.95
N THR A 85 -0.52 5.89 -3.11
CA THR A 85 -1.47 6.61 -2.24
C THR A 85 -2.63 7.23 -3.02
N LEU A 86 -2.35 7.90 -4.14
CA LEU A 86 -3.40 8.48 -4.99
C LEU A 86 -4.31 7.42 -5.57
N LEU A 87 -3.76 6.27 -5.98
CA LEU A 87 -4.54 5.16 -6.52
C LEU A 87 -5.41 4.49 -5.44
N THR A 88 -4.85 4.24 -4.24
CA THR A 88 -5.61 3.74 -3.08
C THR A 88 -6.75 4.68 -2.73
N LYS A 89 -6.51 6.00 -2.73
CA LYS A 89 -7.55 7.01 -2.49
C LYS A 89 -8.62 7.01 -3.59
N LYS A 90 -8.21 6.92 -4.86
CA LYS A 90 -9.13 6.83 -6.01
C LYS A 90 -10.02 5.59 -5.91
N LEU A 91 -9.46 4.48 -5.45
CA LEU A 91 -10.14 3.19 -5.29
C LEU A 91 -10.70 2.96 -3.88
N HIS A 92 -10.84 3.99 -3.03
CA HIS A 92 -11.14 3.82 -1.59
C HIS A 92 -12.37 2.93 -1.28
N ALA A 93 -13.38 2.90 -2.14
CA ALA A 93 -14.56 2.05 -1.97
C ALA A 93 -14.26 0.54 -2.16
N LEU A 94 -13.21 0.22 -2.91
CA LEU A 94 -12.78 -1.14 -3.23
C LEU A 94 -11.48 -1.52 -2.52
N ALA A 95 -10.62 -0.55 -2.22
CA ALA A 95 -9.31 -0.79 -1.63
C ALA A 95 -9.44 -1.27 -0.18
N PHE A 96 -8.74 -2.34 0.18
CA PHE A 96 -8.72 -2.85 1.55
C PHE A 96 -7.43 -2.54 2.32
N ASN A 97 -6.45 -1.88 1.70
CA ASN A 97 -5.28 -1.34 2.38
C ASN A 97 -5.45 0.14 2.72
N GLU A 98 -4.88 0.53 3.86
CA GLU A 98 -4.89 1.93 4.30
C GLU A 98 -3.92 2.79 3.49
N ILE A 99 -4.21 4.09 3.44
CA ILE A 99 -3.34 5.06 2.77
C ILE A 99 -2.14 5.34 3.67
N SER A 100 -0.93 5.09 3.17
CA SER A 100 0.32 5.38 3.89
C SER A 100 0.65 6.89 3.86
N PHE A 101 -0.16 7.71 4.53
CA PHE A 101 0.15 9.14 4.73
C PHE A 101 1.31 9.33 5.71
N LYS A 102 1.44 8.41 6.68
CA LYS A 102 2.41 8.51 7.78
C LYS A 102 3.86 8.50 7.30
N THR A 103 4.19 7.79 6.21
CA THR A 103 5.57 7.77 5.68
C THR A 103 5.87 8.94 4.73
N LEU A 104 4.84 9.61 4.20
CA LEU A 104 4.97 10.68 3.22
C LEU A 104 5.07 12.07 3.84
N LEU A 105 4.40 12.29 4.98
CA LEU A 105 4.43 13.55 5.73
C LEU A 105 5.60 13.61 6.72
N PHE A 106 5.94 12.50 7.40
CA PHE A 106 6.91 12.48 8.49
C PHE A 106 8.35 12.14 8.04
N GLY A 107 8.77 12.66 6.89
CA GLY A 107 10.19 12.71 6.52
C GLY A 107 11.02 13.69 7.35
N MET A 108 10.46 14.23 8.44
CA MET A 108 11.12 15.01 9.46
C MET A 108 11.01 14.20 10.76
N LYS A 109 12.12 13.99 11.45
CA LYS A 109 12.16 13.34 12.76
C LYS A 109 11.09 13.99 13.66
N GLU A 110 10.33 13.18 14.36
CA GLU A 110 9.56 13.64 15.51
C GLU A 110 10.60 14.13 16.55
N GLU A 111 10.92 15.43 16.54
CA GLU A 111 11.21 16.09 17.80
C GLU A 111 9.85 16.29 18.44
N GLU A 112 9.65 15.65 19.59
CA GLU A 112 8.57 16.01 20.52
C GLU A 112 8.78 17.48 20.92
N GLU A 113 8.35 18.42 20.08
CA GLU A 113 8.08 19.77 20.55
C GLU A 113 6.80 19.67 21.37
N GLU A 114 7.00 19.54 22.68
CA GLU A 114 6.01 19.81 23.70
C GLU A 114 5.55 21.26 23.51
N TYR A 115 4.48 21.46 22.71
CA TYR A 115 3.89 22.78 22.54
C TYR A 115 3.43 23.27 23.92
N PRO A 116 3.99 24.38 24.45
CA PRO A 116 3.55 24.88 25.73
C PRO A 116 2.07 25.24 25.62
N ALA A 117 1.27 24.70 26.55
CA ALA A 117 -0.16 24.95 26.63
C ALA A 117 -0.44 26.45 26.42
N PHE A 118 -1.17 26.77 25.35
CA PHE A 118 -1.56 28.12 25.02
C PHE A 118 -2.47 28.62 26.15
N ARG A 119 -1.89 29.29 27.15
CA ARG A 119 -2.65 30.03 28.16
C ARG A 119 -3.34 31.16 27.42
N LEU A 120 -4.63 30.97 27.11
CA LEU A 120 -5.48 32.07 26.71
C LEU A 120 -5.44 33.12 27.82
N PRO A 121 -5.10 34.39 27.55
CA PRO A 121 -5.28 35.45 28.52
C PRO A 121 -6.77 35.80 28.51
N PHE A 122 -7.59 34.97 29.16
CA PHE A 122 -8.90 35.43 29.62
C PHE A 122 -8.74 35.92 31.04
N SER A 123 -8.43 37.21 31.13
CA SER A 123 -8.92 38.05 32.21
C SER A 123 -9.40 39.36 31.59
N ILE A 124 -10.40 39.95 32.24
CA ILE A 124 -11.18 41.17 31.93
C ILE A 124 -12.50 40.82 31.22
N GLY A 125 -13.68 40.97 31.85
CA GLY A 125 -14.02 41.47 33.20
C GLY A 125 -15.50 41.27 33.47
#